data_AF-A0A4W3JLE9-F1
#
_entry.id   AF-A0A4W3JLE9-F1
#
_cell.length_a   1.000
_cell.length_b   1.000
_cell.length_c   1.000
_cell.angle_alpha   90.00
_cell.angle_beta   90.00
_cell.angle_gamma   90.00
#
_symmetry.space_group_name_H-M   'P 1'
#
loop_
_entity.id
_entity.type
_entity.pdbx_description
1 polymer ?
#
loop_
_entity_poly.entity_id
_entity_poly.type
_entity_poly.pdbx_seq_one_letter_code
_entity_poly.pdbx_strand_id
1 'polypeptide(L)'
;NYCGRLLKTVISIVLGFGMDPDLQIDVITELDLDNTTTGVAQVPGLYNNSKAYLFQDVERQIQVAPQVVEKVIQLFRNKTEFTILATIQQKTLTSGVILSIHESDLR
;
A
#
# COMPACT_ATOMS: atom_id res chain seq x y z
N ASN A 1 10.24 -1.12 23.24
CA ASN A 1 10.52 0.30 22.92
C ASN A 1 11.49 0.55 21.76
N TYR A 2 12.14 -0.48 21.18
CA TYR A 2 13.09 -0.29 20.07
C TYR A 2 12.43 -0.24 18.67
N CYS A 3 11.28 -0.90 18.49
CA CYS A 3 10.58 -0.98 17.20
C CYS A 3 10.08 0.40 16.69
N GLY A 4 9.50 1.22 17.58
CA GLY A 4 8.97 2.54 17.20
C GLY A 4 10.02 3.60 16.84
N ARG A 5 11.26 3.43 17.32
CA ARG A 5 12.37 4.34 16.97
C ARG A 5 12.99 3.97 15.63
N LEU A 6 13.11 2.67 15.33
CA LEU A 6 13.64 2.17 14.06
C LEU A 6 12.72 2.57 12.89
N LEU A 7 11.40 2.37 13.02
CA LEU A 7 10.46 2.65 11.93
C LEU A 7 10.34 4.14 11.62
N LYS A 8 10.38 5.02 12.64
CA LYS A 8 10.45 6.48 12.43
C LYS A 8 11.71 6.90 11.68
N THR A 9 12.86 6.30 11.99
CA THR A 9 14.12 6.58 11.29
C THR A 9 14.08 6.11 9.83
N VAL A 10 13.47 4.95 9.55
CA VAL A 10 13.32 4.45 8.16
C VAL A 10 12.44 5.38 7.32
N ILE A 11 11.29 5.84 7.84
CA ILE A 11 10.41 6.77 7.11
C ILE A 11 11.13 8.09 6.80
N SER A 12 11.88 8.65 7.75
CA SER A 12 12.64 9.90 7.53
C SER A 12 13.77 9.76 6.51
N ILE A 13 14.41 8.59 6.39
CA ILE A 13 15.47 8.37 5.39
C ILE A 13 14.88 8.31 3.97
N VAL A 14 13.71 7.67 3.81
CA VAL A 14 13.04 7.55 2.49
C VAL A 14 12.55 8.90 1.98
N LEU A 15 12.01 9.76 2.85
CA LEU A 15 11.55 11.10 2.48
C LEU A 15 12.71 12.10 2.20
N GLY A 16 13.96 11.74 2.53
CA GLY A 16 15.14 12.59 2.33
C GLY A 16 15.82 12.44 0.97
N PHE A 17 15.46 11.42 0.18
CA PHE A 17 15.79 11.35 -1.23
C PHE A 17 14.67 12.05 -1.99
N GLY A 18 14.99 13.09 -2.78
CA GLY A 18 14.02 13.86 -3.55
C GLY A 18 13.20 12.97 -4.49
N MET A 19 12.10 12.43 -3.96
CA MET A 19 11.18 11.56 -4.68
C MET A 19 10.23 12.44 -5.48
N ASP A 20 10.17 12.20 -6.78
CA ASP A 20 9.24 12.87 -7.67
C ASP A 20 7.80 12.51 -7.27
N PRO A 21 6.96 13.49 -6.88
CA PRO A 21 5.56 13.25 -6.51
C PRO A 21 4.76 12.55 -7.62
N ASP A 22 5.11 12.76 -8.88
CA ASP A 22 4.44 12.13 -10.02
C ASP A 22 4.75 10.63 -10.10
N LEU A 23 5.86 10.20 -9.51
CA LEU A 23 6.29 8.80 -9.44
C LEU A 23 5.83 8.08 -8.17
N GLN A 24 5.19 8.80 -7.24
CA GLN A 24 4.64 8.23 -6.01
C GLN A 24 3.19 7.80 -6.21
N ILE A 25 2.85 6.64 -5.65
CA ILE A 25 1.48 6.15 -5.56
C ILE A 25 1.19 5.84 -4.09
N ASP A 26 0.20 6.53 -3.53
CA ASP A 26 -0.39 6.14 -2.26
C ASP A 26 -1.55 5.19 -2.52
N VAL A 27 -1.26 3.89 -2.42
CA VAL A 27 -2.22 2.83 -2.71
C VAL A 27 -3.47 2.93 -1.84
N ILE A 28 -3.39 3.44 -0.60
CA ILE A 28 -4.58 3.55 0.27
C ILE A 28 -5.55 4.60 -0.28
N THR A 29 -5.01 5.76 -0.63
CA THR A 29 -5.78 6.87 -1.19
C THR A 29 -6.37 6.49 -2.55
N GLU A 30 -5.57 5.82 -3.39
CA GLU A 30 -5.95 5.48 -4.76
C GLU A 30 -6.95 4.32 -4.85
N LEU A 31 -6.91 3.39 -3.89
CA LEU A 31 -7.91 2.33 -3.74
C LEU A 31 -9.25 2.85 -3.16
N ASP A 32 -9.28 4.11 -2.71
CA ASP A 32 -10.45 4.73 -2.07
C ASP A 32 -11.07 3.85 -0.97
N LEU A 33 -10.23 3.27 -0.12
CA LEU A 33 -10.65 2.34 0.95
C LEU A 33 -11.56 3.01 2.00
N ASP A 34 -11.66 4.35 1.98
CA ASP A 34 -12.59 5.11 2.81
C ASP A 34 -14.04 4.95 2.34
N ASN A 35 -14.26 4.80 1.02
CA ASN A 35 -15.60 4.70 0.43
C ASN A 35 -15.91 3.32 -0.17
N THR A 36 -14.90 2.48 -0.41
CA THR A 36 -15.06 1.20 -1.08
C THR A 36 -14.96 -0.01 -0.14
N THR A 37 -15.98 -0.86 -0.26
CA THR A 37 -16.02 -2.32 -0.06
C THR A 37 -16.37 -2.93 1.30
N THR A 38 -17.30 -3.88 1.19
CA THR A 38 -17.55 -5.01 2.08
C THR A 38 -16.25 -5.71 2.46
N GLY A 39 -16.07 -6.03 3.74
CA GLY A 39 -14.93 -6.79 4.23
C GLY A 39 -13.67 -5.99 4.56
N VAL A 40 -13.71 -4.65 4.47
CA VAL A 40 -12.66 -3.75 4.97
C VAL A 40 -13.24 -2.87 6.07
N ALA A 41 -12.51 -2.70 7.18
CA ALA A 41 -12.86 -1.74 8.22
C ALA A 41 -11.69 -0.80 8.54
N GLN A 42 -11.98 0.49 8.60
CA GLN A 42 -11.02 1.47 9.06
C GLN A 42 -10.79 1.34 10.58
N VAL A 43 -9.52 1.30 10.98
CA VAL A 43 -9.08 1.21 12.38
C VAL A 43 -7.98 2.25 12.65
N PRO A 44 -7.72 2.61 13.92
CA PRO A 44 -6.55 3.41 14.26
C PRO A 44 -5.26 2.74 13.80
N GLY A 45 -4.40 3.48 13.12
CA GLY A 45 -3.10 2.99 12.66
C GLY A 45 -2.04 2.98 13.76
N LEU A 46 -0.85 2.51 13.39
CA LEU A 46 0.29 2.37 14.31
C LEU A 46 0.76 3.71 14.89
N TYR A 47 0.53 4.81 14.18
CA TYR A 47 0.89 6.16 14.59
C TYR A 47 -0.33 6.95 15.04
N ASN A 48 -0.14 7.84 16.01
CA ASN A 48 -1.18 8.78 16.42
C ASN A 48 -1.70 9.55 15.20
N ASN A 49 -3.02 9.59 15.06
CA ASN A 49 -3.74 10.22 13.94
C ASN A 49 -3.51 9.56 12.56
N SER A 50 -2.91 8.37 12.49
CA SER A 50 -2.88 7.57 11.27
C SER A 50 -4.10 6.66 11.18
N LYS A 51 -4.56 6.42 9.95
CA LYS A 51 -5.58 5.41 9.64
C LYS A 51 -4.89 4.11 9.22
N ALA A 52 -5.50 2.98 9.54
CA ALA A 52 -5.16 1.68 8.98
C ALA A 52 -6.44 0.95 8.57
N TYR A 53 -6.29 -0.10 7.76
CA TYR A 53 -7.41 -0.84 7.21
C TYR A 53 -7.28 -2.31 7.59
N LEU A 54 -8.28 -2.80 8.32
CA LEU A 54 -8.41 -4.19 8.71
C LEU A 54 -9.24 -4.93 7.68
N PHE A 55 -8.63 -5.93 7.05
CA PHE A 55 -9.29 -6.78 6.09
C PHE A 55 -9.87 -8.03 6.78
N GLN A 56 -11.19 -8.20 6.76
CA GLN A 56 -11.93 -9.18 7.57
C GLN A 56 -12.43 -10.39 6.77
N ASP A 57 -12.91 -10.19 5.55
CA ASP A 57 -13.55 -11.26 4.75
C ASP A 57 -12.58 -11.95 3.78
N VAL A 58 -12.90 -13.16 3.31
CA VAL A 58 -12.00 -13.97 2.46
C VAL A 58 -11.93 -13.43 1.03
N GLU A 59 -12.99 -12.78 0.56
CA GLU A 59 -13.10 -12.22 -0.78
C GLU A 59 -13.05 -10.70 -0.70
N ARG A 60 -12.06 -10.09 -1.37
CA ARG A 60 -11.82 -8.63 -1.35
C ARG A 60 -11.55 -8.18 -2.77
N GLN A 61 -12.60 -7.87 -3.50
CA GLN A 61 -12.45 -7.24 -4.80
C GLN A 61 -12.61 -5.73 -4.64
N ILE A 62 -11.48 -5.04 -4.52
CA ILE A 62 -11.45 -3.58 -4.53
C ILE A 62 -11.29 -3.15 -5.98
N GLN A 63 -12.30 -2.44 -6.48
CA GLN A 63 -12.25 -1.86 -7.82
C GLN A 63 -11.49 -0.55 -7.76
N VAL A 64 -10.40 -0.47 -8.51
CA VAL A 64 -9.56 0.73 -8.59
C VAL A 64 -10.00 1.55 -9.79
N ALA A 65 -9.96 2.88 -9.67
CA ALA A 65 -10.21 3.74 -10.80
C ALA A 65 -9.20 3.46 -11.95
N PRO A 66 -9.62 3.41 -13.22
CA PRO A 66 -8.75 3.07 -14.36
C PRO A 66 -7.48 3.94 -14.44
N GLN A 67 -7.60 5.21 -14.10
CA GLN A 67 -6.50 6.18 -14.05
C GLN A 67 -5.34 5.76 -13.14
N VAL A 68 -5.62 5.07 -12.03
CA VAL A 68 -4.60 4.57 -11.09
C VAL A 68 -3.87 3.38 -11.70
N VAL A 69 -4.63 2.48 -12.33
CA VAL A 69 -4.08 1.30 -12.99
C VAL A 69 -3.10 1.72 -14.08
N GLU A 70 -3.45 2.74 -14.88
CA GLU A 70 -2.55 3.31 -15.89
C GLU A 70 -1.27 3.90 -15.26
N LYS A 71 -1.39 4.67 -14.16
CA LYS A 71 -0.24 5.22 -13.44
C LYS A 71 0.68 4.11 -12.93
N VAL A 72 0.12 3.06 -12.33
CA VAL A 72 0.87 1.87 -11.86
C VAL A 72 1.58 1.16 -13.02
N ILE A 73 0.89 0.94 -14.14
CA ILE A 73 1.47 0.32 -15.34
C ILE A 73 2.63 1.17 -15.88
N GLN A 74 2.46 2.49 -15.95
CA GLN A 74 3.51 3.39 -16.41
C GLN A 74 4.74 3.37 -15.51
N LEU A 75 4.56 3.29 -14.19
CA LEU A 75 5.69 3.13 -13.26
C LEU A 75 6.45 1.84 -13.53
N PHE A 76 5.76 0.71 -13.67
CA PHE A 76 6.41 -0.57 -13.93
C PHE A 76 7.04 -0.67 -15.32
N ARG A 77 6.50 0.02 -16.34
CA ARG A 77 7.08 0.02 -17.69
C ARG A 77 8.28 0.95 -17.83
N ASN A 78 8.23 2.13 -17.22
CA ASN A 78 9.23 3.17 -17.44
C ASN A 78 10.39 3.12 -16.44
N LYS A 79 10.24 2.36 -15.33
CA LYS A 79 11.25 2.22 -14.29
C LYS A 79 11.54 0.75 -14.03
N THR A 80 12.82 0.42 -13.96
CA THR A 80 13.31 -0.92 -13.62
C THR A 80 13.37 -1.16 -12.12
N GLU A 81 13.28 -0.10 -11.32
CA GLU A 81 13.43 -0.13 -9.87
C GLU A 81 12.28 0.66 -9.23
N PHE A 82 11.74 0.12 -8.15
CA PHE A 82 10.71 0.77 -7.34
C PHE A 82 10.94 0.47 -5.85
N THR A 83 10.44 1.34 -4.99
CA THR A 83 10.49 1.18 -3.54
C THR A 83 9.07 1.08 -3.00
N ILE A 84 8.82 0.10 -2.14
CA ILE A 84 7.54 -0.05 -1.44
C ILE A 84 7.76 0.31 0.03
N LEU A 85 6.91 1.21 0.53
CA LEU A 85 6.80 1.50 1.96
C LEU A 85 5.44 1.01 2.45
N ALA A 86 5.44 0.06 3.38
CA ALA A 86 4.21 -0.48 3.97
C ALA A 86 4.36 -0.65 5.48
N THR A 87 3.27 -0.41 6.21
CA THR A 87 3.15 -0.75 7.64
C THR A 87 2.07 -1.81 7.78
N ILE A 88 2.44 -3.00 8.28
CA ILE A 88 1.56 -4.16 8.32
C ILE A 88 1.50 -4.72 9.73
N GLN A 89 0.29 -4.99 10.20
CA GLN A 89 0.05 -5.76 11.41
C GLN A 89 -0.60 -7.09 11.03
N GLN A 90 0.13 -8.18 11.24
CA GLN A 90 -0.31 -9.52 10.88
C GLN A 90 -0.42 -10.39 12.14
N LYS A 91 -1.38 -11.33 12.15
CA LYS A 91 -1.50 -12.33 13.22
C LYS A 91 -0.25 -13.22 13.24
N THR A 92 0.15 -13.62 14.44
CA THR A 92 1.29 -14.53 14.62
C THR A 92 1.05 -15.85 13.90
N LEU A 93 2.12 -16.44 13.36
CA LEU A 93 2.08 -17.73 12.66
C LEU A 93 1.14 -17.77 11.44
N THR A 94 0.99 -16.65 10.73
CA THR A 94 0.25 -16.59 9.46
C THR A 94 1.17 -16.14 8.32
N SER A 95 0.77 -16.43 7.08
CA SER A 95 1.40 -15.91 5.87
C SER A 95 0.38 -15.08 5.10
N GLY A 96 0.83 -14.00 4.47
CA GLY A 96 -0.01 -13.06 3.75
C GLY A 96 0.77 -12.44 2.59
N VAL A 97 0.08 -12.19 1.49
CA VAL A 97 0.65 -11.50 0.33
C VAL A 97 0.46 -9.99 0.52
N ILE A 98 1.54 -9.23 0.37
CA ILE A 98 1.53 -7.76 0.48
C ILE A 98 1.30 -7.12 -0.89
N LEU A 99 2.04 -7.61 -1.89
CA LEU A 99 1.91 -7.22 -3.29
C LEU A 99 2.11 -8.46 -4.14
N SER A 100 1.23 -8.62 -5.13
CA SER A 100 1.44 -9.55 -6.23
C SER A 100 1.17 -8.81 -7.53
N ILE A 101 2.09 -8.93 -8.48
CA ILE A 101 1.95 -8.37 -9.83
C ILE A 101 1.87 -9.57 -10.76
N HIS A 102 0.76 -9.69 -11.45
CA HIS A 102 0.55 -10.72 -12.46
C HIS A 102 0.46 -10.04 -13.81
N GLU A 103 1.17 -10.59 -14.80
CA GLU A 103 0.88 -10.28 -16.19
C GLU A 103 -0.50 -10.86 -16.49
N SER A 104 -1.44 -10.02 -16.94
CA SER A 104 -2.71 -10.53 -17.42
C SER A 104 -2.47 -11.25 -18.74
N ASP A 105 -2.83 -12.54 -18.79
CA ASP A 105 -2.92 -13.32 -20.03
C ASP A 105 -4.08 -12.80 -20.90
N LEU A 106 -4.03 -11.52 -21.29
CA LEU A 106 -4.90 -10.98 -22.33
C LEU A 106 -4.23 -11.27 -23.67
N ARG A 107 -4.40 -12.51 -24.12
CA ARG A 107 -4.32 -12.88 -25.54
C ARG A 107 -5.63 -12.59 -26.24
#